data_AF-A0A7W0NBI6-F1
#
_entry.id   AF-A0A7W0NBI6-F1
#
_cell.length_a   1.000
_cell.length_b   1.000
_cell.length_c   1.000
_cell.angle_alpha   90.00
_cell.angle_beta   90.00
_cell.angle_gamma   90.00
#
_symmetry.space_group_name_H-M   'P 1'
#
loop_
_entity.id
_entity.type
_entity.pdbx_description
1 polymer ?
#
loop_
_entity_poly.entity_id
_entity_poly.type
_entity_poly.pdbx_seq_one_letter_code
_entity_poly.pdbx_strand_id
1 'polypeptide(L)'
;MSERTSAPAVGASTFEVLRDALKTSTPVVSARVVRGAPLGARLVVLLNSVTGTLGDAALDQLIVRDALHLLSEERSETRTYAGQHGEVAVFLETFPPPPLLLIFGAVHVAQALTRFAKALGFAVIVTDARATLATRERFPEADDIIQA
;
A
#
# COMPACT_ATOMS: atom_id res chain seq x y z
N MET A 1 4.75 34.59 -28.80
CA MET A 1 3.63 34.29 -27.88
C MET A 1 3.60 32.78 -27.71
N SER A 2 4.06 32.25 -26.58
CA SER A 2 3.37 32.19 -25.27
C SER A 2 2.33 31.07 -25.26
N GLU A 3 2.42 30.04 -24.42
CA GLU A 3 3.49 29.64 -23.49
C GLU A 3 3.68 28.11 -23.56
N ARG A 4 4.92 27.63 -23.55
CA ARG A 4 5.17 26.28 -23.04
C ARG A 4 5.22 26.42 -21.53
N THR A 5 4.12 26.14 -20.84
CA THR A 5 4.11 26.04 -19.38
C THR A 5 5.07 24.93 -18.98
N SER A 6 6.25 25.33 -18.52
CA SER A 6 7.30 24.43 -18.07
C SER A 6 6.81 23.63 -16.88
N ALA A 7 6.84 22.30 -16.98
CA ALA A 7 6.60 21.43 -15.84
C ALA A 7 7.62 21.73 -14.73
N PRO A 8 7.20 21.84 -13.45
CA PRO A 8 8.13 22.02 -12.33
C PRO A 8 8.97 20.75 -12.11
N ALA A 9 10.23 20.91 -11.72
CA ALA A 9 11.27 19.87 -11.85
C ALA A 9 11.44 18.89 -10.66
N VAL A 10 10.39 18.62 -9.87
CA VAL A 10 10.57 18.19 -8.46
C VAL A 10 10.13 16.75 -8.17
N GLY A 11 11.10 15.88 -7.87
CA GLY A 11 10.91 14.62 -7.13
C GLY A 11 10.38 13.42 -7.92
N ALA A 12 10.25 12.27 -7.24
CA ALA A 12 9.61 11.08 -7.82
C ALA A 12 8.14 11.38 -8.10
N SER A 13 7.66 11.00 -9.28
CA SER A 13 6.25 11.24 -9.65
C SER A 13 5.31 10.40 -8.79
N THR A 14 4.07 10.86 -8.60
CA THR A 14 3.04 10.10 -7.85
C THR A 14 2.82 8.69 -8.42
N PHE A 15 3.03 8.52 -9.73
CA PHE A 15 2.97 7.20 -10.39
C PHE A 15 4.14 6.30 -9.98
N GLU A 16 5.36 6.82 -9.91
CA GLU A 16 6.54 6.04 -9.51
C GLU A 16 6.46 5.62 -8.05
N VAL A 17 6.08 6.53 -7.16
CA VAL A 17 5.88 6.23 -5.73
C VAL A 17 4.83 5.13 -5.53
N LEU A 18 3.67 5.23 -6.22
CA LEU A 18 2.64 4.19 -6.17
C LEU A 18 3.13 2.86 -6.76
N ARG A 19 3.77 2.89 -7.95
CA ARG A 19 4.31 1.70 -8.62
C ARG A 19 5.33 0.97 -7.75
N ASP A 20 6.22 1.71 -7.10
CA ASP A 20 7.30 1.13 -6.33
C ASP A 20 6.79 0.58 -5.00
N ALA A 21 5.86 1.28 -4.32
CA ALA A 21 5.16 0.74 -3.16
C ALA A 21 4.40 -0.56 -3.46
N LEU A 22 3.70 -0.64 -4.60
CA LEU A 22 3.03 -1.87 -5.04
C LEU A 22 4.02 -3.03 -5.30
N LYS A 23 5.18 -2.75 -5.90
CA LYS A 23 6.24 -3.75 -6.11
C LYS A 23 6.86 -4.24 -4.81
N THR A 24 7.02 -3.38 -3.81
CA THR A 24 7.60 -3.71 -2.51
C THR A 24 6.55 -4.10 -1.46
N SER A 25 5.30 -4.35 -1.87
CA SER A 25 4.19 -4.70 -0.95
C SER A 25 4.03 -3.72 0.22
N THR A 26 4.40 -2.46 0.00
CA THR A 26 4.40 -1.40 1.01
C THR A 26 3.01 -0.78 1.08
N PRO A 27 2.38 -0.70 2.28
CA PRO A 27 1.02 -0.17 2.43
C PRO A 27 0.91 1.26 1.91
N VAL A 28 -0.04 1.50 0.99
CA VAL A 28 -0.18 2.78 0.29
C VAL A 28 -1.63 3.06 -0.09
N VAL A 29 -1.99 4.34 -0.14
CA VAL A 29 -3.29 4.82 -0.65
C VAL A 29 -3.07 5.78 -1.82
N SER A 30 -3.80 5.58 -2.92
CA SER A 30 -3.92 6.55 -4.01
C SER A 30 -5.26 7.29 -3.85
N ALA A 31 -5.22 8.50 -3.30
CA ALA A 31 -6.36 9.40 -3.30
C ALA A 31 -6.40 10.19 -4.63
N ARG A 32 -7.52 10.12 -5.36
CA ARG A 32 -7.69 10.80 -6.66
C ARG A 32 -9.02 11.53 -6.75
N VAL A 33 -9.01 12.78 -7.22
CA VAL A 33 -10.23 13.52 -7.53
C VAL A 33 -10.95 12.85 -8.71
N VAL A 34 -12.18 12.35 -8.45
CA VAL A 34 -13.06 11.73 -9.44
C VAL A 34 -14.25 12.61 -9.83
N ARG A 35 -14.57 13.63 -9.02
CA ARG A 35 -15.55 14.70 -9.33
C ARG A 35 -15.11 16.00 -8.68
N GLY A 36 -15.34 17.13 -9.34
CA GLY A 36 -14.89 18.45 -8.89
C GLY A 36 -13.58 18.86 -9.55
N ALA A 37 -12.98 19.96 -9.08
CA ALA A 37 -11.76 20.52 -9.62
C ALA A 37 -10.65 20.54 -8.55
N PRO A 38 -9.38 20.23 -8.91
CA PRO A 38 -8.89 19.77 -10.21
C PRO A 38 -9.12 18.26 -10.45
N LEU A 39 -9.85 17.92 -11.51
CA LEU A 39 -10.19 16.53 -11.85
C LEU A 39 -8.93 15.69 -12.16
N GLY A 40 -8.87 14.46 -11.65
CA GLY A 40 -7.77 13.53 -11.90
C GLY A 40 -6.49 13.79 -11.11
N ALA A 41 -6.41 14.92 -10.38
CA ALA A 41 -5.34 15.20 -9.43
C ALA A 41 -5.23 14.08 -8.38
N ARG A 42 -4.00 13.83 -7.92
CA ARG A 42 -3.65 12.65 -7.11
C ARG A 42 -2.72 13.03 -5.97
N LEU A 43 -3.04 12.48 -4.80
CA LEU A 43 -2.22 12.42 -3.61
C LEU A 43 -1.94 10.94 -3.32
N VAL A 44 -0.68 10.59 -3.11
CA VAL A 44 -0.26 9.23 -2.70
C VAL A 44 0.21 9.30 -1.26
N VAL A 45 -0.40 8.49 -0.41
CA VAL A 45 -0.20 8.49 1.04
C VAL A 45 0.40 7.15 1.45
N LEU A 46 1.60 7.19 2.03
CA LEU A 46 2.23 6.10 2.75
C LEU A 46 2.20 6.41 4.25
N LEU A 47 2.53 5.43 5.08
CA LEU A 47 2.51 5.58 6.55
C LEU A 47 3.44 6.69 7.10
N ASN A 48 4.48 7.06 6.36
CA ASN A 48 5.52 8.01 6.77
C ASN A 48 5.75 9.16 5.77
N SER A 49 5.04 9.19 4.65
CA SER A 49 5.32 10.10 3.54
C SER A 49 4.10 10.33 2.65
N VAL A 50 4.04 11.51 2.05
CA VAL A 50 2.94 11.94 1.18
C VAL A 50 3.54 12.57 -0.07
N THR A 51 3.03 12.21 -1.25
CA THR A 51 3.53 12.70 -2.55
C THR A 51 2.37 13.15 -3.43
N GLY A 52 2.52 14.30 -4.08
CA GLY A 52 1.47 14.91 -4.91
C GLY A 52 0.62 15.92 -4.15
N THR A 53 -0.52 16.29 -4.74
CA THR A 53 -1.49 17.24 -4.19
C THR A 53 -2.80 17.11 -4.95
N LEU A 54 -3.92 17.36 -4.28
CA LEU A 54 -5.23 17.55 -4.91
C LEU A 54 -5.49 19.03 -5.28
N GLY A 55 -4.49 19.90 -5.18
CA GLY A 55 -4.59 21.33 -5.48
C GLY A 55 -5.10 22.19 -4.32
N ASP A 56 -5.33 21.59 -3.15
CA ASP A 56 -5.81 22.26 -1.95
C ASP A 56 -5.13 21.67 -0.71
N ALA A 57 -4.22 22.44 -0.09
CA ALA A 57 -3.39 21.96 1.02
C ALA A 57 -4.19 21.60 2.29
N ALA A 58 -5.36 22.23 2.50
CA ALA A 58 -6.23 21.88 3.62
C ALA A 58 -6.93 20.53 3.38
N LEU A 59 -7.38 20.30 2.14
CA LEU A 59 -7.95 19.04 1.70
C LEU A 59 -6.91 17.91 1.73
N ASP A 60 -5.69 18.16 1.27
CA ASP A 60 -4.57 17.19 1.31
C ASP A 60 -4.32 16.71 2.76
N GLN A 61 -4.25 17.62 3.73
CA GLN A 61 -4.06 17.28 5.16
C GLN A 61 -5.25 16.52 5.77
N LEU A 62 -6.47 16.83 5.34
CA LEU A 62 -7.68 16.12 5.80
C LEU A 62 -7.66 14.67 5.30
N ILE A 63 -7.36 14.48 4.01
CA ILE A 63 -7.37 13.19 3.33
C ILE A 63 -6.29 12.23 3.85
N VAL A 64 -5.14 12.72 4.31
CA VAL A 64 -4.10 11.86 4.91
C VAL A 64 -4.66 11.06 6.10
N ARG A 65 -5.53 11.66 6.94
CA ARG A 65 -6.13 10.95 8.08
C ARG A 65 -7.14 9.89 7.62
N ASP A 66 -8.03 10.26 6.71
CA ASP A 66 -9.02 9.35 6.13
C ASP A 66 -8.37 8.18 5.36
N ALA A 67 -7.32 8.45 4.60
CA ALA A 67 -6.55 7.48 3.85
C ALA A 67 -5.93 6.42 4.78
N LEU A 68 -5.23 6.84 5.83
CA LEU A 68 -4.60 5.91 6.78
C LEU A 68 -5.64 5.09 7.56
N HIS A 69 -6.78 5.67 7.89
CA HIS A 69 -7.89 4.93 8.50
C HIS A 69 -8.48 3.89 7.55
N LEU A 70 -8.82 4.27 6.31
CA LEU A 70 -9.33 3.34 5.29
C LEU A 70 -8.33 2.23 4.95
N LEU A 71 -7.03 2.53 4.93
CA LEU A 71 -5.95 1.54 4.76
C LEU A 71 -5.95 0.50 5.89
N SER A 72 -6.19 0.93 7.14
CA SER A 72 -6.31 0.01 8.29
C SER A 72 -7.60 -0.82 8.30
N GLU A 73 -8.64 -0.38 7.59
CA GLU A 73 -9.88 -1.14 7.36
C GLU A 73 -9.84 -1.96 6.05
N GLU A 74 -8.71 -1.93 5.32
CA GLU A 74 -8.52 -2.55 4.00
C GLU A 74 -9.61 -2.18 2.96
N ARG A 75 -10.25 -1.01 3.11
CA ARG A 75 -11.43 -0.61 2.32
C ARG A 75 -11.15 0.60 1.43
N SER A 76 -11.37 0.45 0.13
CA SER A 76 -11.42 1.57 -0.81
C SER A 76 -12.81 2.22 -0.85
N GLU A 77 -12.87 3.55 -0.91
CA GLU A 77 -14.14 4.30 -0.83
C GLU A 77 -14.06 5.62 -1.63
N THR A 78 -15.18 6.09 -2.19
CA THR A 78 -15.28 7.48 -2.69
C THR A 78 -15.93 8.35 -1.63
N ARG A 79 -15.22 9.37 -1.15
CA ARG A 79 -15.71 10.34 -0.16
C ARG A 79 -15.85 11.73 -0.78
N THR A 80 -16.82 12.50 -0.30
CA THR A 80 -17.03 13.90 -0.72
C THR A 80 -16.51 14.83 0.37
N TYR A 81 -15.74 15.82 -0.05
CA TYR A 81 -15.13 16.83 0.80
C TYR A 81 -15.47 18.24 0.31
N ALA A 82 -15.41 19.23 1.20
CA ALA A 82 -15.38 20.62 0.80
C ALA A 82 -13.97 20.98 0.32
N GLY A 83 -13.84 21.43 -0.93
CA GLY A 83 -12.63 22.05 -1.47
C GLY A 83 -12.84 23.54 -1.77
N GLN A 84 -11.76 24.24 -2.09
CA GLN A 84 -11.76 25.68 -2.40
C GLN A 84 -12.82 26.14 -3.43
N HIS A 85 -13.21 25.27 -4.37
CA HIS A 85 -14.14 25.59 -5.46
C HIS A 85 -15.52 24.89 -5.33
N GLY A 86 -15.86 24.41 -4.13
CA GLY A 86 -17.07 23.64 -3.84
C GLY A 86 -16.78 22.17 -3.54
N GLU A 87 -17.79 21.31 -3.63
CA GLU A 87 -17.63 19.88 -3.34
C GLU A 87 -16.70 19.16 -4.32
N VAL A 88 -15.78 18.37 -3.76
CA VAL A 88 -14.87 17.50 -4.49
C VAL A 88 -15.10 16.06 -4.01
N ALA A 89 -15.36 15.14 -4.93
CA ALA A 89 -15.37 13.71 -4.61
C ALA A 89 -14.01 13.09 -4.94
N VAL A 90 -13.43 12.42 -3.95
CA VAL A 90 -12.12 11.79 -4.02
C VAL A 90 -12.30 10.29 -3.80
N PHE A 91 -11.82 9.49 -4.74
CA PHE A 91 -11.68 8.04 -4.55
C PHE A 91 -10.37 7.76 -3.82
N LEU A 92 -10.46 7.11 -2.67
CA LEU A 92 -9.33 6.64 -1.88
C LEU A 92 -9.16 5.14 -2.17
N GLU A 93 -8.18 4.81 -3.00
CA GLU A 93 -7.83 3.45 -3.40
C GLU A 93 -6.73 2.91 -2.49
N THR A 94 -7.06 1.88 -1.69
CA THR A 94 -6.22 1.32 -0.63
C THR A 94 -5.52 0.05 -1.08
N PHE A 95 -4.20 -0.01 -0.88
CA PHE A 95 -3.38 -1.18 -1.13
C PHE A 95 -2.74 -1.63 0.20
N PRO A 96 -3.40 -2.54 0.95
CA PRO A 96 -2.87 -3.09 2.19
C PRO A 96 -1.66 -4.02 1.93
N PRO A 97 -0.88 -4.37 2.96
CA PRO A 97 0.18 -5.36 2.81
C PRO A 97 -0.41 -6.76 2.58
N PRO A 98 0.38 -7.71 2.04
CA PRO A 98 0.01 -9.12 1.97
C PRO A 98 -0.44 -9.68 3.33
N PRO A 99 -1.52 -10.46 3.40
CA PRO A 99 -1.93 -11.14 4.62
C PRO A 99 -0.82 -12.04 5.17
N LEU A 100 -0.61 -11.99 6.48
CA LEU A 100 0.45 -12.73 7.17
C LEU A 100 -0.05 -14.08 7.68
N LEU A 101 0.57 -15.17 7.23
CA LEU A 101 0.40 -16.52 7.75
C LEU A 101 1.61 -16.91 8.63
N LEU A 102 1.37 -17.03 9.93
CA LEU A 102 2.35 -17.59 10.87
C LEU A 102 2.11 -19.10 11.01
N ILE A 103 3.09 -19.91 10.61
CA ILE A 103 3.03 -21.37 10.71
C ILE A 103 3.86 -21.85 11.90
N PHE A 104 3.17 -22.27 12.96
CA PHE A 104 3.78 -22.90 14.13
C PHE A 104 3.87 -24.42 13.92
N GLY A 105 5.09 -24.96 13.91
CA GLY A 105 5.38 -26.37 13.68
C GLY A 105 5.84 -26.66 12.25
N ALA A 106 7.15 -26.85 12.06
CA ALA A 106 7.80 -27.04 10.77
C ALA A 106 7.75 -28.50 10.25
N VAL A 107 6.61 -29.18 10.44
CA VAL A 107 6.40 -30.57 9.97
C VAL A 107 6.11 -30.63 8.46
N HIS A 108 6.00 -31.82 7.87
CA HIS A 108 5.81 -31.99 6.42
C HIS A 108 4.56 -31.25 5.87
N VAL A 109 3.47 -31.19 6.64
CA VAL A 109 2.26 -30.44 6.26
C VAL A 109 2.53 -28.93 6.09
N ALA A 110 3.41 -28.36 6.93
CA ALA A 110 3.78 -26.95 6.83
C ALA A 110 4.48 -26.61 5.51
N GLN A 111 5.23 -27.55 4.92
CA GLN A 111 5.89 -27.33 3.63
C GLN A 111 4.85 -27.17 2.50
N ALA A 112 3.87 -28.08 2.43
CA ALA A 112 2.78 -27.99 1.46
C ALA A 112 1.93 -26.73 1.69
N LEU A 113 1.60 -26.41 2.96
CA LEU A 113 0.86 -25.21 3.33
C LEU A 113 1.60 -23.93 2.92
N THR A 114 2.91 -23.87 3.11
CA THR A 114 3.76 -22.73 2.68
C THR A 114 3.60 -22.49 1.19
N ARG A 115 3.73 -23.53 0.35
CA ARG A 115 3.58 -23.40 -1.11
C ARG A 115 2.22 -22.86 -1.53
N PHE A 116 1.14 -23.41 -0.95
CA PHE A 116 -0.21 -22.94 -1.25
C PHE A 116 -0.43 -21.49 -0.79
N ALA A 117 0.05 -21.13 0.41
CA ALA A 117 -0.07 -19.77 0.93
C ALA A 117 0.72 -18.76 0.07
N LYS A 118 1.94 -19.09 -0.35
CA LYS A 118 2.73 -18.25 -1.26
C LYS A 118 2.07 -18.09 -2.64
N ALA A 119 1.49 -19.17 -3.20
CA ALA A 119 0.72 -19.10 -4.44
C ALA A 119 -0.55 -18.24 -4.33
N LEU A 120 -1.13 -18.13 -3.12
CA LEU A 120 -2.27 -17.26 -2.80
C LEU A 120 -1.85 -15.83 -2.40
N GLY A 121 -0.54 -15.50 -2.46
CA GLY A 121 -0.03 -14.16 -2.19
C GLY A 121 0.16 -13.81 -0.70
N PHE A 122 0.18 -14.78 0.21
CA PHE A 122 0.47 -14.52 1.62
C PHE A 122 1.96 -14.20 1.84
N ALA A 123 2.23 -13.39 2.86
CA ALA A 123 3.51 -13.41 3.56
C ALA A 123 3.50 -14.62 4.52
N VAL A 124 4.51 -15.48 4.48
CA VAL A 124 4.57 -16.72 5.26
C VAL A 124 5.82 -16.71 6.13
N ILE A 125 5.62 -16.84 7.44
CA ILE A 125 6.70 -17.03 8.42
C ILE A 125 6.53 -18.41 9.07
N VAL A 126 7.60 -19.20 9.10
CA VAL A 126 7.60 -20.55 9.68
C VAL A 126 8.41 -20.56 10.97
N THR A 127 7.89 -21.17 12.03
CA THR A 127 8.63 -21.34 13.30
C THR A 127 8.44 -22.72 13.90
N ASP A 128 9.51 -23.23 14.52
CA ASP A 128 9.53 -24.48 15.30
C ASP A 128 10.65 -24.40 16.33
N ALA A 129 10.42 -24.93 17.54
CA ALA A 129 11.43 -25.00 18.59
C ALA A 129 12.60 -25.95 18.25
N ARG A 130 12.45 -26.76 17.19
CA ARG A 130 13.50 -27.64 16.66
C ARG A 130 14.15 -26.96 15.47
N ALA A 131 15.30 -26.34 15.71
CA ALA A 131 16.10 -25.65 14.68
C ALA A 131 16.40 -26.53 13.44
N THR A 132 16.50 -27.86 13.60
CA THR A 132 16.67 -28.82 12.49
C THR A 132 15.46 -28.92 11.57
N LEU A 133 14.27 -28.49 12.01
CA LEU A 133 13.06 -28.46 11.19
C LEU A 133 12.85 -27.08 10.55
N ALA A 134 12.95 -26.00 11.32
CA ALA A 134 12.81 -24.63 10.80
C ALA A 134 14.08 -24.18 10.04
N THR A 135 14.27 -24.66 8.80
CA THR A 135 15.43 -24.35 7.95
C THR A 135 15.04 -23.86 6.56
N ARG A 136 15.87 -22.98 5.96
CA ARG A 136 15.63 -22.40 4.62
C ARG A 136 15.64 -23.46 3.50
N GLU A 137 16.40 -24.53 3.66
CA GLU A 137 16.38 -25.68 2.76
C GLU A 137 15.01 -26.39 2.73
N ARG A 138 14.36 -26.51 3.91
CA ARG A 138 13.03 -27.14 4.04
C ARG A 138 11.88 -26.20 3.67
N PHE A 139 12.10 -24.89 3.71
CA PHE A 139 11.11 -23.85 3.42
C PHE A 139 11.71 -22.73 2.54
N PRO A 140 12.10 -23.02 1.28
CA PRO A 140 12.76 -22.04 0.41
C PRO A 140 11.84 -20.91 -0.04
N GLU A 141 10.52 -21.13 0.01
CA GLU A 141 9.48 -20.18 -0.41
C GLU A 141 8.93 -19.33 0.73
N ALA A 142 9.23 -19.67 2.00
CA ALA A 142 8.83 -18.85 3.15
C ALA A 142 9.62 -17.54 3.17
N ASP A 143 8.96 -16.43 3.48
CA ASP A 143 9.59 -15.12 3.55
C ASP A 143 10.55 -15.07 4.73
N ASP A 144 10.13 -15.59 5.90
CA ASP A 144 11.02 -15.71 7.06
C ASP A 144 10.88 -17.03 7.84
N ILE A 145 11.92 -17.36 8.61
CA ILE A 145 12.05 -18.61 9.37
C ILE A 145 12.64 -18.30 10.74
N ILE A 146 11.82 -18.43 11.78
CA ILE A 146 12.19 -18.13 13.15
C ILE A 146 12.47 -19.43 13.90
N GLN A 147 13.71 -19.60 14.36
CA GLN A 147 14.10 -20.66 15.28
C GLN A 147 13.92 -20.13 16.71
N ALA A 148 13.08 -20.81 17.50
CA ALA A 148 12.66 -20.40 18.84
C ALA A 148 13.05 -21.43 19.92
#